data_AF-A0A2D5Z458-F1
#
_entry.id   AF-A0A2D5Z458-F1
#
_cell.length_a   1.000
_cell.length_b   1.000
_cell.length_c   1.000
_cell.angle_alpha   90.00
_cell.angle_beta   90.00
_cell.angle_gamma   90.00
#
_symmetry.space_group_name_H-M   'P 1'
#
loop_
_entity.id
_entity.type
_entity.pdbx_description
1 polymer ?
#
loop_
_entity_poly.entity_id
_entity_poly.type
_entity_poly.pdbx_seq_one_letter_code
_entity_poly.pdbx_strand_id
1 'polypeptide(L)'
;MYWTIGSFPELGVLTVPQRRVLLKQCAGARTYVWLVIKAWLMAALVSILLSPVLLRFMPHEVNWIVGVVLILLSYQFLLLRIRASLRLQIKIAYKGQKLPMCLDCGYDLESVTTSRCPECGAPIRVPKGGGLARGLNSKAD
;
A
#
# COMPACT_ATOMS: atom_id res chain seq x y z
N MET A 1 2.70 -10.79 -6.53
CA MET A 1 1.25 -10.54 -6.39
C MET A 1 0.96 -10.42 -4.89
N TYR A 2 0.39 -9.32 -4.43
CA TYR A 2 0.19 -9.10 -2.99
C TYR A 2 -1.18 -9.61 -2.59
N TRP A 3 -1.22 -10.53 -1.65
CA TRP A 3 -2.46 -11.22 -1.22
C TRP A 3 -2.97 -10.71 0.12
N THR A 4 -2.08 -10.21 0.97
CA THR A 4 -2.42 -9.68 2.30
C THR A 4 -1.59 -8.45 2.61
N ILE A 5 -2.09 -7.59 3.50
CA ILE A 5 -1.34 -6.42 3.98
C ILE A 5 0.01 -6.87 4.59
N GLY A 6 0.05 -8.02 5.26
CA GLY A 6 1.28 -8.56 5.86
C GLY A 6 2.37 -8.96 4.86
N SER A 7 2.02 -9.16 3.58
CA SER A 7 2.99 -9.47 2.52
C SER A 7 3.75 -8.25 1.99
N PHE A 8 3.47 -7.05 2.52
CA PHE A 8 4.16 -5.85 2.09
C PHE A 8 5.60 -5.80 2.64
N PRO A 9 6.63 -5.74 1.75
CA PRO A 9 8.02 -5.63 2.19
C PRO A 9 8.25 -4.38 3.04
N GLU A 10 7.46 -3.31 2.82
CA GLU A 10 7.50 -2.08 3.61
C GLU A 10 7.26 -2.28 5.10
N LEU A 11 6.53 -3.33 5.49
CA LEU A 11 6.25 -3.63 6.89
C LEU A 11 7.39 -4.40 7.56
N GLY A 12 8.20 -5.14 6.81
CA GLY A 12 9.27 -6.00 7.33
C GLY A 12 10.33 -5.21 8.09
N VAL A 13 10.61 -3.98 7.63
CA VAL A 13 11.65 -3.10 8.17
C VAL A 13 11.17 -2.30 9.39
N LEU A 14 9.85 -2.18 9.58
CA LEU A 14 9.28 -1.44 10.71
C LEU A 14 9.24 -2.31 11.97
N THR A 15 9.67 -1.75 13.10
CA THR A 15 9.52 -2.38 14.41
C THR A 15 8.04 -2.64 14.72
N VAL A 16 7.74 -3.69 15.50
CA VAL A 16 6.36 -4.06 15.90
C VAL A 16 5.52 -2.89 16.44
N PRO A 17 6.03 -1.99 17.32
CA PRO A 17 5.25 -0.85 17.79
C PRO A 17 4.96 0.17 16.67
N GLN A 18 5.94 0.51 15.84
CA GLN A 18 5.77 1.44 14.72
C GLN A 18 4.78 0.90 13.68
N ARG A 19 4.85 -0.41 13.41
CA ARG A 19 3.91 -1.11 12.51
C ARG A 19 2.47 -0.94 13.00
N ARG A 20 2.21 -1.11 14.30
CA ARG A 20 0.86 -0.93 14.87
C ARG A 20 0.36 0.50 14.75
N VAL A 21 1.22 1.49 15.01
CA VAL A 21 0.84 2.91 14.89
C VAL A 21 0.53 3.28 13.44
N LEU A 22 1.40 2.89 12.49
CA LEU A 22 1.18 3.14 11.06
C LEU A 22 -0.07 2.44 10.53
N LEU A 23 -0.31 1.19 10.93
CA LEU A 23 -1.54 0.49 10.54
C LEU A 23 -2.78 1.18 11.11
N LYS A 24 -2.74 1.70 12.35
CA LYS A 24 -3.85 2.45 12.94
C LYS A 24 -4.10 3.79 12.22
N GLN A 25 -3.04 4.47 11.76
CA GLN A 25 -3.13 5.75 11.04
C GLN A 25 -3.49 5.61 9.54
N CYS A 26 -2.98 4.59 8.85
CA CYS A 26 -3.24 4.35 7.42
C CYS A 26 -4.51 3.53 7.18
N ALA A 27 -4.72 2.52 8.01
CA ALA A 27 -5.72 1.48 7.83
C ALA A 27 -6.53 1.30 9.11
N GLY A 28 -6.97 2.42 9.71
CA GLY A 28 -8.00 2.37 10.75
C GLY A 28 -9.13 1.47 10.25
N ALA A 29 -9.50 0.46 11.04
CA ALA A 29 -10.41 -0.63 10.62
C ALA A 29 -11.67 -0.08 9.95
N ARG A 30 -12.16 1.06 10.43
CA ARG A 30 -13.31 1.78 9.87
C ARG A 30 -13.09 2.28 8.45
N THR A 31 -11.96 2.95 8.17
CA THR A 31 -11.61 3.45 6.83
C THR A 31 -11.38 2.30 5.85
N TYR A 32 -10.74 1.23 6.32
CA TYR A 32 -10.52 0.02 5.53
C TYR A 32 -11.84 -0.64 5.14
N VAL A 33 -12.73 -0.90 6.12
CA VAL A 33 -14.05 -1.49 5.87
C VAL A 33 -14.86 -0.62 4.91
N TRP A 34 -14.84 0.72 5.08
CA TRP A 34 -15.52 1.63 4.16
C TRP A 34 -14.98 1.56 2.72
N LEU A 35 -13.66 1.48 2.55
CA LEU A 35 -13.04 1.35 1.23
C LEU A 35 -13.40 0.01 0.57
N VAL A 36 -13.39 -1.08 1.33
CA VAL A 36 -13.78 -2.41 0.85
C VAL A 36 -15.24 -2.41 0.43
N ILE A 37 -16.15 -1.89 1.27
CA ILE A 37 -17.57 -1.78 0.95
C ILE A 37 -17.78 -0.96 -0.32
N LYS A 38 -17.14 0.23 -0.44
CA LYS A 38 -17.23 1.06 -1.65
C LYS A 38 -16.73 0.33 -2.90
N ALA A 39 -15.59 -0.36 -2.81
CA ALA A 39 -15.03 -1.10 -3.95
C ALA A 39 -15.96 -2.22 -4.41
N TRP A 40 -16.51 -2.98 -3.46
CA TRP A 40 -17.50 -4.03 -3.73
C TRP A 40 -18.79 -3.46 -4.33
N LEU A 41 -19.31 -2.36 -3.79
CA LEU A 41 -20.50 -1.70 -4.35
C LEU A 41 -20.27 -1.21 -5.77
N MET A 42 -19.10 -0.61 -6.05
CA MET A 42 -18.75 -0.16 -7.41
C MET A 42 -18.59 -1.34 -8.37
N ALA A 43 -17.92 -2.42 -7.96
CA ALA A 43 -17.76 -3.62 -8.78
C ALA A 43 -19.11 -4.29 -9.06
N ALA A 44 -19.99 -4.39 -8.07
CA ALA A 44 -21.34 -4.92 -8.21
C ALA A 44 -22.18 -4.04 -9.15
N LEU A 45 -22.13 -2.72 -8.98
CA LEU A 45 -22.84 -1.77 -9.85
C LEU A 45 -22.40 -1.90 -11.31
N VAL A 46 -21.08 -1.93 -11.56
CA VAL A 46 -20.52 -2.12 -12.91
C VAL A 46 -20.97 -3.47 -13.48
N SER A 47 -20.93 -4.54 -12.68
CA SER A 47 -21.37 -5.87 -13.12
C SER A 47 -22.86 -5.89 -13.49
N ILE A 48 -23.73 -5.27 -12.69
CA ILE A 48 -25.17 -5.17 -12.97
C ILE A 48 -25.44 -4.38 -14.26
N LEU A 49 -24.74 -3.26 -14.46
CA LEU A 49 -24.90 -2.43 -15.65
C LEU A 49 -24.35 -3.09 -16.91
N LEU A 50 -23.27 -3.85 -16.79
CA LEU A 50 -22.61 -4.52 -17.91
C LEU A 50 -23.29 -5.85 -18.29
N SER A 51 -23.91 -6.53 -17.33
CA SER A 51 -24.60 -7.82 -17.50
C SER A 51 -25.61 -7.85 -18.67
N PRO A 52 -26.60 -6.92 -18.79
CA PRO A 52 -27.56 -6.97 -19.90
C PRO A 52 -26.92 -6.73 -21.27
N VAL A 53 -25.77 -6.04 -21.32
CA VAL A 53 -25.00 -5.86 -22.56
C VAL A 53 -24.26 -7.15 -22.90
N LEU A 54 -23.58 -7.76 -21.93
CA LEU A 54 -22.83 -9.00 -22.13
C LEU A 54 -23.74 -10.16 -22.54
N LEU A 55 -24.90 -10.31 -21.90
CA LEU A 55 -25.85 -11.37 -22.22
C LEU A 55 -26.44 -11.28 -23.64
N ARG A 56 -26.32 -10.13 -24.33
CA ARG A 56 -26.70 -10.00 -25.75
C ARG A 56 -25.66 -10.61 -26.70
N PHE A 57 -24.40 -10.66 -26.29
CA PHE A 57 -23.28 -11.05 -27.16
C PHE A 57 -22.59 -12.35 -26.73
N MET A 58 -22.70 -12.73 -25.45
CA MET A 58 -21.93 -13.80 -24.84
C MET A 58 -22.83 -14.75 -24.06
N PRO A 59 -22.44 -16.04 -23.93
CA PRO A 59 -23.17 -16.99 -23.10
C PRO A 59 -23.11 -16.58 -21.62
N HIS A 60 -24.11 -17.02 -20.85
CA HIS A 60 -24.24 -16.72 -19.42
C HIS A 60 -22.99 -17.07 -18.61
N GLU A 61 -22.23 -18.09 -19.03
CA GLU A 61 -20.96 -18.49 -18.40
C GLU A 61 -19.90 -17.39 -18.40
N VAL A 62 -19.82 -16.59 -19.47
CA VAL A 62 -18.81 -15.51 -19.55
C VAL A 62 -19.17 -14.36 -18.60
N ASN A 63 -20.47 -14.13 -18.37
CA ASN A 63 -20.94 -13.01 -17.55
C ASN A 63 -20.49 -13.13 -16.07
N TRP A 64 -20.60 -14.32 -15.47
CA TRP A 64 -20.15 -14.52 -14.09
C TRP A 64 -18.63 -14.45 -13.96
N ILE A 65 -17.89 -14.94 -14.96
CA ILE A 65 -16.42 -14.84 -15.01
C ILE A 65 -16.01 -13.36 -14.99
N VAL A 66 -16.64 -12.52 -15.81
CA VAL A 66 -16.36 -11.07 -15.82
C VAL A 66 -16.62 -10.43 -14.46
N GLY A 67 -17.73 -10.79 -13.80
CA GLY A 67 -18.03 -10.31 -12.45
C GLY A 67 -16.95 -10.69 -11.42
N VAL A 68 -16.51 -11.94 -11.42
CA VAL A 68 -15.43 -12.42 -10.52
C VAL A 68 -14.12 -11.68 -10.80
N VAL A 69 -13.75 -11.50 -12.07
CA VAL A 69 -12.54 -10.76 -12.46
C VAL A 69 -12.61 -9.31 -11.97
N LEU A 70 -13.75 -8.63 -12.11
CA LEU A 70 -13.93 -7.27 -11.61
C LEU A 70 -13.77 -7.17 -10.09
N ILE A 71 -14.30 -8.15 -9.34
CA ILE A 71 -14.11 -8.23 -7.88
C ILE A 71 -12.63 -8.37 -7.54
N LEU A 72 -11.92 -9.31 -8.19
CA LEU A 72 -10.49 -9.52 -7.95
C LEU A 72 -9.65 -8.28 -8.29
N LEU A 73 -9.94 -7.61 -9.41
CA LEU A 73 -9.28 -6.37 -9.80
C LEU A 73 -9.57 -5.25 -8.81
N SER A 74 -10.81 -5.12 -8.33
CA SER A 74 -11.17 -4.12 -7.31
C SER A 74 -10.41 -4.34 -6.00
N TYR A 75 -10.23 -5.60 -5.59
CA TYR A 75 -9.45 -5.96 -4.42
C TYR A 75 -7.96 -5.64 -4.60
N GLN A 76 -7.39 -5.99 -5.76
CA GLN A 76 -5.99 -5.68 -6.07
C GLN A 76 -5.73 -4.17 -6.09
N PHE A 77 -6.67 -3.39 -6.65
CA PHE A 77 -6.61 -1.93 -6.65
C PHE A 77 -6.64 -1.34 -5.24
N LEU A 78 -7.48 -1.90 -4.36
CA LEU A 78 -7.54 -1.49 -2.96
C LEU A 78 -6.21 -1.75 -2.22
N LEU A 79 -5.57 -2.90 -2.47
CA LEU A 79 -4.23 -3.18 -1.92
C LEU A 79 -3.18 -2.18 -2.43
N LEU A 80 -3.22 -1.82 -3.72
CA LEU A 80 -2.31 -0.81 -4.29
C LEU A 80 -2.54 0.58 -3.68
N ARG A 81 -3.80 0.97 -3.47
CA ARG A 81 -4.17 2.23 -2.79
C ARG A 81 -3.64 2.28 -1.36
N ILE A 82 -3.81 1.20 -0.59
CA ILE A 82 -3.29 1.11 0.78
C ILE A 82 -1.77 1.23 0.77
N ARG A 83 -1.10 0.53 -0.14
CA ARG A 83 0.36 0.59 -0.28
C ARG A 83 0.85 2.00 -0.61
N ALA A 84 0.18 2.70 -1.52
CA ALA A 84 0.51 4.09 -1.84
C ALA A 84 0.33 5.02 -0.63
N SER A 85 -0.75 4.84 0.15
CA SER A 85 -0.99 5.59 1.39
C SER A 85 0.09 5.30 2.44
N LEU A 86 0.46 4.03 2.64
CA LEU A 86 1.55 3.62 3.54
C LEU A 86 2.88 4.28 3.15
N ARG A 87 3.27 4.21 1.87
CA ARG A 87 4.50 4.85 1.39
C ARG A 87 4.49 6.35 1.61
N LEU A 88 3.35 7.01 1.43
CA LEU A 88 3.21 8.44 1.69
C LEU A 88 3.38 8.76 3.18
N GLN A 89 2.74 8.00 4.08
CA GLN A 89 2.90 8.21 5.52
C GLN A 89 4.32 7.93 5.99
N ILE A 90 5.00 6.90 5.45
CA ILE A 90 6.41 6.64 5.73
C ILE A 90 7.27 7.84 5.27
N LYS A 91 7.04 8.38 4.06
CA LYS A 91 7.75 9.59 3.58
C LYS A 91 7.54 10.80 4.49
N ILE A 92 6.35 10.94 5.08
CA ILE A 92 6.04 12.04 6.01
C ILE A 92 6.71 11.79 7.37
N ALA A 93 6.62 10.58 7.92
CA ALA A 93 7.20 10.22 9.21
C ALA A 93 8.74 10.34 9.21
N TYR A 94 9.38 9.99 8.09
CA TYR A 94 10.83 10.08 7.89
C TYR A 94 11.24 11.35 7.14
N LYS A 95 10.42 12.41 7.13
CA LYS A 95 10.75 13.66 6.44
C LYS A 95 12.02 14.27 7.04
N GLY A 96 13.12 14.18 6.29
CA GLY A 96 14.45 14.68 6.69
C GLY A 96 15.39 13.63 7.28
N GLN A 97 14.96 12.37 7.37
CA GLN A 97 15.76 11.24 7.85
C GLN A 97 16.06 10.25 6.72
N LYS A 98 17.08 9.41 6.95
CA LYS A 98 17.37 8.26 6.08
C LYS A 98 16.22 7.25 6.22
N LEU A 99 15.62 6.87 5.10
CA LEU A 99 14.70 5.74 5.08
C LEU A 99 15.50 4.44 5.24
N PRO A 100 15.02 3.48 6.04
CA PRO A 100 15.72 2.21 6.22
C PRO A 100 15.62 1.30 4.98
N MET A 101 14.72 1.61 4.03
CA MET A 101 14.59 0.88 2.77
C MET A 101 14.16 1.78 1.61
N CYS A 102 14.42 1.33 0.39
CA CYS A 102 13.96 1.98 -0.81
C CYS A 102 12.45 1.77 -0.98
N LEU A 103 11.69 2.86 -1.11
CA LEU A 103 10.24 2.79 -1.30
C LEU A 103 9.83 2.40 -2.72
N ASP A 104 10.77 2.35 -3.67
CA ASP A 104 10.48 1.98 -5.06
C ASP A 104 10.72 0.49 -5.28
N CYS A 105 11.92 -0.02 -5.00
CA CYS A 105 12.29 -1.42 -5.23
C CYS A 105 12.22 -2.32 -3.98
N GLY A 106 12.18 -1.74 -2.78
CA GLY A 106 12.18 -2.51 -1.53
C GLY A 106 13.55 -2.89 -0.98
N TYR A 107 14.65 -2.48 -1.63
CA TYR A 107 16.02 -2.78 -1.18
C TYR A 107 16.33 -2.15 0.18
N ASP A 108 17.06 -2.88 1.01
CA ASP A 108 17.51 -2.42 2.34
C ASP A 108 18.57 -1.32 2.19
N LEU A 109 18.33 -0.17 2.81
CA LEU A 109 19.21 0.99 2.74
C LEU A 109 20.01 1.23 4.01
N GLU A 110 19.90 0.37 5.04
CA GLU A 110 20.57 0.60 6.33
C GLU A 110 22.08 0.82 6.14
N SER A 111 22.74 -0.05 5.37
CA SER A 111 24.19 0.01 5.10
C SER A 111 24.60 0.95 3.97
N VAL A 112 23.65 1.46 3.19
CA VAL A 112 23.95 2.23 1.97
C VAL A 112 24.28 3.70 2.29
N THR A 113 25.48 4.17 1.98
CA THR A 113 25.90 5.56 2.20
C THR A 113 25.69 6.47 1.00
N THR A 114 25.33 5.92 -0.15
CA THR A 114 25.13 6.65 -1.42
C THR A 114 23.82 7.43 -1.44
N SER A 115 23.75 8.45 -2.29
CA SER A 115 22.53 9.25 -2.54
C SER A 115 21.52 8.59 -3.48
N ARG A 116 21.80 7.38 -3.94
CA ARG A 116 20.95 6.60 -4.84
C ARG A 116 20.93 5.13 -4.45
N CYS A 117 19.78 4.49 -4.67
CA CYS A 117 19.60 3.06 -4.45
C CYS A 117 20.45 2.26 -5.44
N PRO A 118 21.24 1.28 -4.98
CA PRO A 118 22.09 0.47 -5.87
C PRO A 118 21.28 -0.42 -6.82
N GLU A 119 20.07 -0.83 -6.43
CA GLU A 119 19.22 -1.71 -7.24
C GLU A 119 18.45 -0.97 -8.34
N CYS A 120 17.76 0.11 -7.99
CA CYS A 120 16.85 0.80 -8.92
C CYS A 120 17.29 2.20 -9.33
N GLY A 121 18.40 2.70 -8.79
CA GLY A 121 18.88 4.06 -9.04
C GLY A 121 18.03 5.17 -8.43
N ALA A 122 16.95 4.84 -7.71
CA ALA A 122 16.06 5.83 -7.11
C ALA A 122 16.81 6.73 -6.11
N PRO A 123 16.50 8.03 -6.04
CA PRO A 123 17.17 8.95 -5.13
C PRO A 123 16.85 8.62 -3.67
N ILE A 124 17.88 8.41 -2.88
CA ILE A 124 17.79 8.24 -1.43
C ILE A 124 17.97 9.62 -0.80
N ARG A 125 17.06 10.00 0.10
CA ARG A 125 17.29 11.17 0.95
C ARG A 125 18.30 10.78 2.02
N VAL A 126 19.57 11.07 1.76
CA VAL A 126 20.64 10.98 2.76
C VAL A 126 20.46 12.17 3.72
N PRO A 127 20.35 11.95 5.04
CA PRO A 127 20.32 13.06 5.98
C PRO A 127 21.61 13.87 5.82
N LYS A 128 21.48 15.19 5.62
CA LYS A 128 22.61 16.10 5.86
C LYS A 128 22.98 15.90 7.33
N GLY A 129 24.23 15.53 7.59
CA GLY A 129 24.67 14.91 8.83
C GLY A 129 24.20 15.61 10.12
N GLY A 130 24.00 14.79 11.16
CA GLY A 130 23.86 15.26 12.54
C GLY A 130 22.57 14.87 13.24
N GLY A 131 22.58 13.68 13.84
CA GLY A 131 21.86 13.39 15.09
C GLY A 131 20.36 13.08 14.97
N LEU A 132 19.97 11.80 15.06
CA LEU A 132 18.58 11.47 15.33
C LEU A 132 18.35 10.13 16.04
N ALA A 133 18.19 10.22 17.36
CA ALA A 133 17.57 9.19 18.20
C ALA A 133 16.33 9.71 18.97
N ARG A 134 15.81 10.91 18.66
CA ARG A 134 14.91 11.64 19.58
C ARG A 134 13.45 11.81 19.13
N GLY A 135 13.10 11.53 17.88
CA GLY A 135 11.78 11.89 17.32
C GLY A 135 10.65 10.87 17.51
N LEU A 136 10.95 9.58 17.68
CA LEU A 136 9.94 8.51 17.70
C LEU A 136 9.43 8.16 19.12
N ASN A 137 10.15 8.55 20.18
CA ASN A 137 9.73 8.31 21.58
C ASN A 137 8.77 9.38 22.13
N SER A 138 8.59 10.52 21.47
CA SER A 138 7.81 11.65 22.03
C SER A 138 6.29 11.55 21.83
N LYS A 139 5.77 10.53 21.16
CA LYS A 139 4.33 10.37 20.89
C LYS A 139 3.74 9.05 21.40
N ALA A 140 4.45 8.37 22.30
CA ALA A 140 4.00 7.13 22.92
C ALA A 140 3.37 7.32 24.31
N ASP A 141 3.29 8.56 24.81
CA ASP A 141 2.63 8.93 26.06
C ASP A 141 1.32 9.68 25.79
#